data_AF-A0A293LP08-F1
#
_entry.id   AF-A0A293LP08-F1
#
_cell.length_a   1.000
_cell.length_b   1.000
_cell.length_c   1.000
_cell.angle_alpha   90.00
_cell.angle_beta   90.00
_cell.angle_gamma   90.00
#
_symmetry.space_group_name_H-M   'P 1'
#
loop_
_entity.id
_entity.type
_entity.pdbx_description
1 polymer ?
#
loop_
_entity_poly.entity_id
_entity_poly.type
_entity_poly.pdbx_seq_one_letter_code
_entity_poly.pdbx_strand_id
1 'polypeptide(L)'
;MPFTGLIWLLFFKEAVRVLHPDGALLACIYHLRKILVPGMENVLDDFRHDNLQEYHTSQHDYWDGYAKIDFPLKDVKRKEEMVPGEMTLSDIISVIKTWSLSVKMNEREPERFKKIIVELENSISSHLKGDTAQRVQIGMKAYYVLANSMCSISSHLKGDTAQRVQIGMKAYYVLARK
;
A
#
# COMPACT_ATOMS: atom_id res chain seq x y z
N MET A 1 -13.07 -5.36 21.50
CA MET A 1 -12.57 -3.96 21.53
C MET A 1 -11.17 -3.96 20.93
N PRO A 2 -10.87 -3.25 19.84
CA PRO A 2 -9.57 -3.40 19.22
C PRO A 2 -8.55 -2.55 19.98
N PHE A 3 -7.43 -3.17 20.35
CA PHE A 3 -6.24 -2.60 20.99
C PHE A 3 -5.54 -1.49 20.16
N THR A 4 -6.16 -0.99 19.09
CA THR A 4 -5.56 -0.09 18.10
C THR A 4 -5.71 1.39 18.46
N GLY A 5 -6.76 1.78 19.18
CA GLY A 5 -7.06 3.19 19.45
C GLY A 5 -5.96 3.94 20.21
N LEU A 6 -5.34 3.29 21.21
CA LEU A 6 -4.29 3.91 22.03
C LEU A 6 -3.00 4.16 21.24
N ILE A 7 -2.61 3.23 20.37
CA ILE A 7 -1.40 3.36 19.54
C ILE A 7 -1.58 4.49 18.52
N TRP A 8 -2.76 4.61 17.92
CA TRP A 8 -3.08 5.71 17.00
C TRP A 8 -3.04 7.07 17.69
N LEU A 9 -3.62 7.19 18.89
CA LEU A 9 -3.56 8.43 19.67
C LEU A 9 -2.12 8.83 20.02
N LEU A 10 -1.29 7.87 20.44
CA LEU A 10 0.12 8.13 20.72
C LEU A 10 0.89 8.56 19.47
N PHE A 11 0.63 7.92 18.33
CA PHE A 11 1.23 8.29 17.04
C PHE A 11 0.86 9.73 16.65
N PHE A 12 -0.43 10.09 16.69
CA PHE A 12 -0.85 11.44 16.32
C PHE A 12 -0.37 12.50 17.30
N LYS A 13 -0.32 12.18 18.60
CA LYS A 13 0.26 13.08 19.61
C LYS A 13 1.73 13.34 19.31
N GLU A 14 2.48 12.31 18.95
CA GLU A 14 3.89 12.46 18.59
C GLU A 14 4.06 13.22 17.26
N ALA A 15 3.21 12.94 16.26
CA ALA A 15 3.20 13.67 15.00
C ALA A 15 2.98 15.18 15.24
N VAL A 16 2.01 15.55 16.09
CA VAL A 16 1.78 16.96 16.46
C VAL A 16 2.98 17.56 17.19
N ARG A 17 3.68 16.78 18.03
CA ARG A 17 4.86 17.26 18.78
C ARG A 17 6.05 17.57 17.85
N VAL A 18 6.24 16.79 16.80
CA VAL A 18 7.42 16.90 15.92
C VAL A 18 7.18 17.71 14.65
N LEU A 19 5.93 17.84 14.21
CA LEU A 19 5.59 18.65 13.05
C LEU A 19 5.78 20.13 13.38
N HIS A 20 6.41 20.85 12.46
CA HIS A 20 6.42 22.31 12.49
C HIS A 20 4.98 22.85 12.44
N PRO A 21 4.71 24.08 12.95
CA PRO A 21 3.51 24.82 12.55
C PRO A 21 3.29 24.75 11.04
N ASP A 22 2.07 24.43 10.62
CA ASP A 22 1.62 24.17 9.24
C ASP A 22 2.28 22.97 8.52
N GLY A 23 3.08 22.19 9.25
CA GLY A 23 3.67 20.94 8.76
C GLY A 23 2.59 19.92 8.36
N ALA A 24 2.94 19.02 7.45
CA ALA A 24 2.01 18.04 6.92
C ALA A 24 2.42 16.60 7.24
N LEU A 25 1.42 15.79 7.62
CA LEU A 25 1.50 14.35 7.69
C LEU A 25 0.92 13.76 6.39
N LEU A 26 1.71 12.93 5.71
CA LEU A 26 1.25 12.12 4.58
C LEU A 26 1.30 10.65 4.95
N ALA A 27 0.12 10.03 5.05
CA ALA A 27 -0.01 8.58 5.09
C ALA A 27 -0.29 8.06 3.67
N CYS A 28 0.46 7.06 3.23
CA CYS A 28 0.25 6.45 1.92
C CYS A 28 0.32 4.92 1.98
N ILE A 29 -0.49 4.27 1.15
CA ILE A 29 -0.47 2.83 0.96
C ILE A 29 -0.61 2.49 -0.53
N TYR A 30 0.16 1.51 -0.99
CA TYR A 30 0.19 1.06 -2.37
C TYR A 30 -0.10 -0.44 -2.45
N HIS A 31 -0.90 -0.84 -3.42
CA HIS A 31 -1.22 -2.22 -3.70
C HIS A 31 -1.02 -2.52 -5.17
N LEU A 32 -0.24 -3.53 -5.51
CA LEU A 32 -0.34 -4.14 -6.83
C LEU A 32 -1.75 -4.74 -6.93
N ARG A 33 -2.58 -4.16 -7.79
CA ARG A 33 -4.01 -4.48 -7.85
C ARG A 33 -4.38 -5.17 -9.15
N LYS A 34 -3.89 -4.67 -10.28
CA LYS A 34 -4.33 -5.12 -11.60
C LYS A 34 -3.18 -5.49 -12.51
N ILE A 35 -3.40 -6.48 -13.35
CA ILE A 35 -2.69 -6.64 -14.61
C ILE A 35 -3.60 -6.02 -15.66
N LEU A 36 -3.17 -4.93 -16.30
CA LEU A 36 -3.95 -4.13 -17.25
C LEU A 36 -3.93 -4.77 -18.64
N VAL A 37 -4.16 -6.08 -18.67
CA VAL A 37 -4.33 -6.88 -19.88
C VAL A 37 -5.80 -7.30 -19.94
N PRO A 38 -6.49 -7.16 -21.08
CA PRO A 38 -7.90 -7.52 -21.20
C PRO A 38 -8.20 -8.93 -20.69
N GLY A 39 -9.11 -9.05 -19.73
CA GLY A 39 -9.53 -10.31 -19.12
C GLY A 39 -8.69 -10.76 -17.91
N MET A 40 -7.69 -9.98 -17.49
CA MET A 40 -6.82 -10.27 -16.35
C MET A 40 -6.93 -9.25 -15.22
N GLU A 41 -7.82 -8.27 -15.33
CA GLU A 41 -7.84 -7.09 -14.46
C GLU A 41 -8.02 -7.44 -12.98
N ASN A 42 -8.65 -8.57 -12.67
CA ASN A 42 -8.96 -9.01 -11.31
C ASN A 42 -8.20 -10.27 -10.85
N VAL A 43 -7.34 -10.85 -11.70
CA VAL A 43 -6.69 -12.15 -11.40
C VAL A 43 -5.92 -12.17 -10.08
N LEU A 44 -5.31 -11.04 -9.71
CA LEU A 44 -4.54 -10.90 -8.47
C LEU A 44 -5.43 -10.76 -7.23
N ASP A 45 -6.64 -10.23 -7.41
CA ASP A 45 -7.63 -10.07 -6.36
C ASP A 45 -8.32 -11.39 -6.07
N ASP A 46 -8.72 -12.09 -7.12
CA ASP A 46 -9.32 -13.42 -7.04
C ASP A 46 -8.32 -14.39 -6.40
N PHE A 47 -7.06 -14.40 -6.85
CA PHE A 47 -5.99 -15.18 -6.22
C PHE A 47 -5.88 -14.91 -4.71
N ARG A 48 -5.85 -13.64 -4.31
CA ARG A 48 -5.75 -13.25 -2.90
C ARG A 48 -6.99 -13.69 -2.11
N HIS A 49 -8.17 -13.54 -2.70
CA HIS A 49 -9.43 -13.92 -2.05
C HIS A 49 -9.50 -15.44 -1.85
N ASP A 50 -9.25 -16.20 -2.90
CA ASP A 50 -9.46 -17.63 -2.90
C ASP A 50 -8.39 -18.40 -2.10
N ASN A 51 -7.17 -17.85 -2.02
CA ASN A 51 -6.04 -18.59 -1.46
C ASN A 51 -5.46 -18.01 -0.18
N LEU A 52 -5.59 -16.69 0.05
CA LEU A 52 -4.82 -15.98 1.07
C LEU A 52 -5.66 -15.36 2.19
N GLN A 53 -6.99 -15.40 2.11
CA GLN A 53 -7.89 -14.75 3.09
C GLN A 53 -7.70 -15.29 4.50
N GLU A 54 -7.40 -16.56 4.69
CA GLU A 54 -7.22 -17.17 6.02
C GLU A 54 -6.02 -16.60 6.79
N TYR A 55 -5.06 -15.97 6.09
CA TYR A 55 -3.88 -15.35 6.71
C TYR A 55 -4.08 -13.87 7.04
N HIS A 56 -5.31 -13.35 6.88
CA HIS A 56 -5.63 -11.97 7.23
C HIS A 56 -5.33 -11.67 8.70
N THR A 57 -4.88 -10.44 8.94
CA THR A 57 -4.63 -9.93 10.29
C THR A 57 -5.07 -8.49 10.36
N SER A 58 -5.16 -7.94 11.56
CA SER A 58 -5.57 -6.55 11.81
C SER A 58 -4.75 -5.49 11.05
N GLN A 59 -3.55 -5.82 10.58
CA GLN A 59 -2.78 -4.92 9.71
C GLN A 59 -3.43 -4.67 8.34
N HIS A 60 -4.29 -5.58 7.89
CA HIS A 60 -4.98 -5.48 6.60
C HIS A 60 -6.31 -4.71 6.69
N ASP A 61 -6.76 -4.35 7.89
CA ASP A 61 -7.95 -3.51 8.09
C ASP A 61 -7.78 -2.11 7.45
N TYR A 62 -6.53 -1.69 7.23
CA TYR A 62 -6.17 -0.40 6.62
C TYR A 62 -6.02 -0.45 5.09
N TRP A 63 -6.25 -1.61 4.46
CA TRP A 63 -6.21 -1.76 2.99
C TRP A 63 -7.34 -1.03 2.27
N ASP A 64 -8.28 -0.47 3.01
CA ASP A 64 -9.27 0.49 2.52
C ASP A 64 -8.70 1.89 2.26
N GLY A 65 -7.37 2.05 2.33
CA GLY A 65 -6.73 3.35 2.16
C GLY A 65 -6.90 4.28 3.36
N TYR A 66 -7.06 3.71 4.55
CA TYR A 66 -7.38 4.43 5.79
C TYR A 66 -8.76 5.11 5.76
N ALA A 67 -9.69 4.62 4.95
CA ALA A 67 -11.03 5.22 4.81
C ALA A 67 -11.81 5.25 6.14
N LYS A 68 -11.63 4.23 6.98
CA LYS A 68 -12.27 4.13 8.29
C LYS A 68 -11.49 4.79 9.43
N ILE A 69 -10.32 5.37 9.15
CA ILE A 69 -9.47 5.99 10.16
C ILE A 69 -9.78 7.47 10.29
N ASP A 70 -10.07 7.87 11.52
CA ASP A 70 -10.19 9.27 11.89
C ASP A 70 -8.79 9.86 12.09
N PHE A 71 -8.50 10.95 11.37
CA PHE A 71 -7.23 11.66 11.46
C PHE A 71 -7.47 12.92 12.30
N PRO A 72 -6.97 12.98 13.54
CA PRO A 72 -7.21 14.11 14.46
C PRO A 72 -6.30 15.31 14.15
N LEU A 73 -6.25 15.71 12.87
CA LEU A 73 -5.46 16.79 12.30
C LEU A 73 -6.35 17.67 11.40
N LYS A 74 -5.86 18.84 10.99
CA LYS A 74 -6.63 19.76 10.13
C LYS A 74 -6.48 19.41 8.65
N ASP A 75 -7.42 19.92 7.85
CA ASP A 75 -7.39 19.90 6.38
C ASP A 75 -7.15 18.50 5.78
N VAL A 76 -7.79 17.48 6.37
CA VAL A 76 -7.62 16.09 5.94
C VAL A 76 -8.14 15.91 4.52
N LYS A 77 -7.23 15.71 3.58
CA LYS A 77 -7.51 15.44 2.16
C LYS A 77 -7.17 13.98 1.86
N ARG A 78 -8.08 13.32 1.16
CA ARG A 78 -7.89 11.93 0.71
C ARG A 78 -7.85 11.89 -0.81
N LYS A 79 -6.95 11.08 -1.35
CA LYS A 79 -6.86 10.80 -2.78
C LYS A 79 -6.65 9.32 -2.98
N GLU A 80 -7.41 8.77 -3.92
CA GLU A 80 -7.19 7.43 -4.47
C GLU A 80 -6.86 7.59 -5.95
N GLU A 81 -5.85 6.87 -6.43
CA GLU A 81 -5.56 6.80 -7.85
C GLU A 81 -5.01 5.43 -8.26
N MET A 82 -5.17 5.10 -9.54
CA MET A 82 -4.49 3.98 -10.17
C MET A 82 -3.22 4.49 -10.81
N VAL A 83 -2.07 4.10 -10.28
CA VAL A 83 -0.76 4.42 -10.82
C VAL A 83 -0.37 3.33 -11.82
N PRO A 84 -0.23 3.67 -13.12
CA PRO A 84 0.22 2.70 -14.11
C PRO A 84 1.70 2.37 -13.91
N GLY A 85 2.07 1.16 -14.26
CA GLY A 85 3.46 0.72 -14.29
C GLY A 85 3.64 -0.43 -15.26
N GLU A 86 4.87 -0.92 -15.37
CA GLU A 86 5.18 -2.09 -16.18
C GLU A 86 6.02 -3.06 -15.38
N MET A 87 5.73 -4.36 -15.48
CA MET A 87 6.46 -5.43 -14.79
C MET A 87 6.55 -6.67 -15.68
N THR A 88 7.60 -7.46 -15.55
CA THR A 88 7.62 -8.81 -16.13
C THR A 88 6.76 -9.76 -15.30
N LEU A 89 6.41 -10.94 -15.82
CA LEU A 89 5.71 -11.95 -15.03
C LEU A 89 6.52 -12.34 -13.78
N SER A 90 7.82 -12.53 -13.93
CA SER A 90 8.72 -12.85 -12.81
C SER A 90 8.68 -11.78 -11.72
N ASP A 91 8.65 -10.50 -12.09
CA ASP A 91 8.54 -9.40 -11.13
C ASP A 91 7.20 -9.43 -10.39
N ILE A 92 6.10 -9.69 -11.11
CA ILE A 92 4.75 -9.79 -10.53
C ILE A 92 4.71 -10.91 -9.49
N ILE A 93 5.17 -12.11 -9.85
CA ILE A 93 5.22 -13.27 -8.94
C ILE A 93 6.12 -12.98 -7.75
N SER A 94 7.26 -12.33 -7.98
CA SER A 94 8.19 -11.93 -6.90
C SER A 94 7.52 -10.98 -5.91
N VAL A 95 6.78 -9.98 -6.39
CA VAL A 95 6.02 -9.06 -5.52
C VAL A 95 4.95 -9.81 -4.72
N ILE A 96 4.21 -10.73 -5.34
CA ILE A 96 3.17 -11.52 -4.66
C ILE A 96 3.76 -12.36 -3.52
N LYS A 97 4.95 -12.93 -3.72
CA LYS A 97 5.68 -13.67 -2.67
C LYS A 97 6.05 -12.79 -1.48
N THR A 98 6.19 -11.47 -1.66
CA THR A 98 6.47 -10.52 -0.56
C THR A 98 5.22 -10.07 0.20
N TRP A 99 4.01 -10.40 -0.25
CA TRP A 99 2.81 -10.04 0.50
C TRP A 99 2.84 -10.70 1.88
N SER A 100 2.47 -9.94 2.91
CA SER A 100 2.40 -10.44 4.29
C SER A 100 1.54 -11.71 4.42
N LEU A 101 0.45 -11.81 3.65
CA LEU A 101 -0.38 -13.03 3.59
C LEU A 101 0.38 -14.22 2.99
N SER A 102 1.08 -13.99 1.88
CA SER A 102 1.90 -14.99 1.19
C SER A 102 3.04 -15.50 2.10
N VAL A 103 3.73 -14.59 2.79
CA VAL A 103 4.78 -14.95 3.75
C VAL A 103 4.23 -15.86 4.85
N LYS A 104 3.10 -15.48 5.45
CA LYS A 104 2.45 -16.28 6.50
C LYS A 104 1.97 -17.64 6.01
N MET A 105 1.43 -17.69 4.79
CA MET A 105 1.05 -18.95 4.17
C MET A 105 2.28 -19.84 3.97
N ASN A 106 3.36 -19.28 3.42
CA ASN A 106 4.60 -20.02 3.18
C ASN A 106 5.22 -20.56 4.48
N GLU A 107 5.15 -19.80 5.58
CA GLU A 107 5.61 -20.25 6.90
C GLU A 107 4.79 -21.42 7.46
N ARG A 108 3.47 -21.46 7.19
CA ARG A 108 2.55 -22.45 7.76
C ARG A 108 2.36 -23.67 6.87
N GLU A 109 2.26 -23.47 5.56
CA GLU A 109 1.87 -24.44 4.54
C GLU A 109 2.74 -24.28 3.27
N PRO A 110 4.06 -24.50 3.35
CA PRO A 110 5.00 -24.19 2.26
C PRO A 110 4.70 -24.94 0.96
N GLU A 111 4.28 -26.21 1.03
CA GLU A 111 3.97 -27.00 -0.18
C GLU A 111 2.70 -26.50 -0.87
N ARG A 112 1.68 -26.14 -0.10
CA ARG A 112 0.45 -25.53 -0.64
C ARG A 112 0.79 -24.17 -1.25
N PHE A 113 1.60 -23.36 -0.57
CA PHE A 113 2.04 -22.06 -1.08
C PHE A 113 2.76 -22.19 -2.43
N LYS A 114 3.72 -23.12 -2.53
CA LYS A 114 4.45 -23.39 -3.76
C LYS A 114 3.50 -23.78 -4.90
N LYS A 115 2.52 -24.64 -4.61
CA LYS A 115 1.52 -25.08 -5.59
C LYS A 115 0.70 -23.91 -6.14
N ILE A 116 0.08 -23.09 -5.27
CA ILE A 116 -0.79 -21.99 -5.71
C ILE A 116 -0.03 -20.91 -6.48
N ILE A 117 1.25 -20.68 -6.17
CA ILE A 117 2.09 -19.71 -6.88
C ILE A 117 2.38 -20.20 -8.30
N VAL A 118 2.70 -21.50 -8.47
CA VAL A 118 2.90 -22.10 -9.80
C VAL A 118 1.60 -22.07 -10.61
N GLU A 119 0.46 -22.35 -9.98
CA GLU A 119 -0.86 -22.27 -10.64
C GLU A 119 -1.16 -20.84 -11.12
N LEU A 120 -0.89 -19.84 -10.29
CA LEU A 120 -1.04 -18.43 -10.67
C LEU A 120 -0.12 -18.05 -11.83
N GLU A 121 1.15 -18.41 -11.75
CA GLU A 121 2.15 -18.13 -12.79
C GLU A 121 1.74 -18.75 -14.13
N ASN A 122 1.31 -20.01 -14.11
CA ASN A 122 0.82 -20.71 -15.30
C ASN A 122 -0.45 -20.06 -15.87
N SER A 123 -1.39 -19.69 -15.00
CA SER A 123 -2.62 -19.00 -15.40
C SER A 123 -2.31 -17.70 -16.13
N ILE A 124 -1.46 -16.85 -15.55
CA ILE A 124 -1.05 -15.59 -16.17
C ILE A 124 -0.29 -15.84 -17.48
N SER A 125 0.71 -16.72 -17.46
CA SER A 125 1.55 -17.03 -18.63
C SER A 125 0.71 -17.51 -19.81
N SER A 126 -0.27 -18.40 -19.56
CA SER A 126 -1.15 -18.93 -20.59
C SER A 126 -2.00 -17.85 -21.28
N HIS A 127 -2.42 -16.82 -20.53
CA HIS A 127 -3.22 -15.71 -21.05
C HIS A 127 -2.39 -14.72 -21.87
N LEU A 128 -1.11 -14.54 -21.50
CA LEU A 128 -0.21 -13.61 -22.19
C LEU A 128 0.27 -14.12 -23.57
N LYS A 129 0.05 -15.41 -23.89
CA LYS A 129 0.34 -16.02 -25.21
C LYS A 129 1.75 -15.71 -25.76
N GLY A 130 2.77 -15.62 -24.91
CA GLY A 130 4.11 -15.18 -25.32
C GLY A 130 5.18 -15.27 -24.22
N ASP A 131 6.36 -14.72 -24.52
CA ASP A 131 7.56 -14.74 -23.67
C ASP A 131 7.30 -14.08 -22.31
N THR A 132 7.56 -14.80 -21.22
CA THR A 132 7.40 -14.33 -19.84
C THR A 132 8.34 -13.17 -19.48
N ALA A 133 9.35 -12.91 -20.33
CA ALA A 133 10.21 -11.73 -20.27
C ALA A 133 9.53 -10.44 -20.78
N GLN A 134 8.39 -10.54 -21.49
CA GLN A 134 7.64 -9.37 -21.93
C GLN A 134 7.09 -8.60 -20.72
N ARG A 135 7.29 -7.28 -20.73
CA ARG A 135 6.71 -6.40 -19.71
C ARG A 135 5.23 -6.19 -19.99
N VAL A 136 4.40 -6.34 -18.97
CA VAL A 136 2.96 -6.10 -19.04
C VAL A 136 2.60 -4.87 -18.24
N GLN A 137 1.57 -4.16 -18.70
CA GLN A 137 1.01 -3.01 -17.99
C GLN A 137 0.33 -3.50 -16.72
N ILE A 138 0.60 -2.81 -15.61
CA ILE A 138 0.04 -3.10 -14.29
C ILE A 138 -0.61 -1.85 -13.72
N GLY A 139 -1.58 -2.06 -12.84
CA GLY A 139 -2.22 -1.01 -12.05
C GLY A 139 -1.87 -1.16 -10.59
N MET A 140 -1.12 -0.20 -10.05
CA MET A 140 -0.92 -0.06 -8.62
C MET A 140 -1.98 0.88 -8.05
N LYS A 141 -2.78 0.40 -7.11
CA LYS A 141 -3.73 1.24 -6.41
C LYS A 141 -3.02 1.99 -5.29
N ALA A 142 -3.02 3.32 -5.38
CA ALA A 142 -2.38 4.20 -4.42
C ALA A 142 -3.43 4.99 -3.65
N TYR A 143 -3.27 5.04 -2.33
CA TYR A 143 -4.11 5.83 -1.44
C TYR A 143 -3.23 6.81 -0.67
N TYR A 144 -3.73 8.02 -0.53
CA TYR A 144 -3.06 9.11 0.17
C TYR A 144 -4.03 9.77 1.15
N VAL A 145 -3.56 9.99 2.37
CA VAL A 145 -4.20 10.88 3.33
C VAL A 145 -3.18 11.95 3.71
N LEU A 146 -3.48 13.18 3.32
CA LEU A 146 -2.71 14.37 3.68
C LEU A 146 -3.46 15.11 4.78
N ALA A 147 -2.78 15.44 5.88
CA ALA A 147 -3.34 16.24 6.95
C ALA A 147 -2.30 17.23 7.49
N ASN A 148 -2.74 18.41 7.92
CA ASN A 148 -1.88 19.47 8.42
C ASN A 148 -1.90 19.54 9.95
N SER A 149 -0.76 19.89 10.54
CA SER A 149 -0.65 20.20 11.96
C SER A 149 -1.50 21.43 12.28
N MET A 150 -2.01 21.50 13.51
CA MET A 150 -2.76 22.67 13.97
C MET A 150 -1.80 23.84 14.24
N CYS A 151 -1.84 24.88 13.41
CA CYS A 151 -1.63 26.25 13.87
C CYS A 151 -2.41 27.24 12.99
N SER A 152 -3.04 28.24 13.60
CA SER A 152 -3.63 29.38 12.89
C SER A 152 -2.55 30.44 12.66
N ILE A 153 -2.30 30.84 11.41
CA ILE A 153 -2.12 32.24 10.94
C ILE A 153 -1.59 32.23 9.49
N SER A 154 -1.96 33.28 8.77
CA SER A 154 -1.86 33.50 7.33
C SER A 154 -0.45 33.57 6.71
N SER A 155 -0.43 33.24 5.42
CA SER A 155 0.33 33.85 4.31
C SER A 155 1.83 33.53 4.11
N HIS A 156 2.11 33.10 2.87
CA HIS A 156 3.31 33.31 2.04
C HIS A 156 4.59 32.49 2.36
N LEU A 157 4.93 31.55 1.45
CA LEU A 157 6.20 31.49 0.66
C LEU A 157 6.56 30.06 0.17
N LYS A 158 7.35 30.05 -0.92
CA LYS A 158 7.75 28.94 -1.80
C LYS A 158 9.02 28.21 -1.32
N GLY A 159 9.14 26.91 -1.64
CA GLY A 159 10.42 26.19 -1.75
C GLY A 159 10.41 24.81 -1.08
N ASP A 160 10.45 23.72 -1.87
CA ASP A 160 10.32 22.34 -1.37
C ASP A 160 11.66 21.59 -1.31
N THR A 161 11.88 20.80 -0.25
CA THR A 161 12.82 19.66 -0.25
C THR A 161 12.33 18.60 0.75
N ALA A 162 12.12 17.36 0.30
CA ALA A 162 11.64 16.25 1.15
C ALA A 162 12.81 15.38 1.65
N GLN A 163 12.74 14.91 2.90
CA GLN A 163 13.62 13.87 3.44
C GLN A 163 12.84 12.57 3.70
N ARG A 164 13.49 11.44 3.42
CA ARG A 164 12.91 10.09 3.45
C ARG A 164 13.27 9.39 4.76
N VAL A 165 12.27 8.93 5.51
CA VAL A 165 12.48 7.99 6.62
C VAL A 165 11.84 6.66 6.22
N GLN A 166 12.65 5.60 6.13
CA GLN A 166 12.23 4.29 5.68
C GLN A 166 12.12 3.35 6.90
N ILE A 167 10.90 2.96 7.25
CA ILE A 167 10.61 1.86 8.19
C ILE A 167 9.70 0.88 7.44
N GLY A 168 9.97 -0.42 7.55
CA GLY A 168 9.48 -1.50 6.68
C GLY A 168 8.05 -1.36 6.13
N MET A 169 7.91 -1.51 4.80
CA MET A 169 6.67 -1.53 3.99
C MET A 169 5.57 -0.50 4.30
N LYS A 170 5.84 0.54 5.08
CA LYS A 170 5.01 1.72 5.25
C LYS A 170 5.89 2.95 5.09
N ALA A 171 5.86 3.56 3.92
CA ALA A 171 6.51 4.85 3.73
C ALA A 171 5.65 5.91 4.43
N TYR A 172 6.17 6.50 5.51
CA TYR A 172 5.62 7.72 6.09
C TYR A 172 6.49 8.86 5.60
N TYR A 173 5.89 9.86 4.94
CA TYR A 173 6.60 11.08 4.57
C TYR A 173 6.26 12.16 5.59
N VAL A 174 7.27 12.60 6.34
CA VAL A 174 7.20 13.82 7.15
C VAL A 174 7.77 14.94 6.29
N LEU A 175 6.89 15.80 5.78
CA LEU A 175 7.33 16.99 5.03
C LEU A 175 7.68 18.08 6.05
N ALA A 176 8.98 18.22 6.36
CA ALA A 176 9.50 19.35 7.11
C ALA A 176 9.76 20.51 6.15
N ARG A 177 9.06 21.64 6.31
CA ARG A 177 9.45 22.91 5.70
C ARG A 177 10.57 23.52 6.55
N LYS A 178 11.65 23.99 5.91
CA LYS A 178 12.69 24.80 6.56
C LYS A 178 12.29 26.27 6.54
#